data_AF-A0A3A4KC11-F1
#
_entry.id   AF-A0A3A4KC11-F1
#
_cell.length_a   1.000
_cell.length_b   1.000
_cell.length_c   1.000
_cell.angle_alpha   90.00
_cell.angle_beta   90.00
_cell.angle_gamma   90.00
#
_symmetry.space_group_name_H-M   'P 1'
#
loop_
_entity.id
_entity.type
_entity.pdbx_description
1 polymer ?
#
loop_
_entity_poly.entity_id
_entity_poly.type
_entity_poly.pdbx_seq_one_letter_code
_entity_poly.pdbx_strand_id
1 'polypeptide(L)' 'MARQTNTSHKAHYRPMPDGAIGCHECDAPATRWIDWERYGTRRWLSTAYCAAHGDWWLRESDTTARVRQIR' A
#
# COMPACT_ATOMS: atom_id res chain seq x y z
N MET A 1 12.07 28.31 -10.59
CA MET A 1 11.91 27.81 -9.21
C MET A 1 10.90 26.67 -9.24
N ALA A 2 11.36 25.41 -9.28
CA ALA A 2 10.46 24.26 -9.36
C ALA A 2 9.87 23.97 -7.98
N ARG A 3 8.54 24.06 -7.88
CA ARG A 3 7.76 23.75 -6.68
C ARG A 3 7.97 22.25 -6.38
N GLN A 4 8.82 21.93 -5.41
CA GLN A 4 8.89 20.58 -4.86
C GLN A 4 7.53 20.31 -4.22
N THR A 5 6.67 19.60 -4.96
CA THR A 5 5.49 18.98 -4.35
C THR A 5 6.01 18.04 -3.27
N ASN A 6 5.35 18.04 -2.12
CA ASN A 6 5.70 17.22 -0.97
C ASN A 6 5.42 15.74 -1.32
N THR A 7 6.32 15.14 -2.11
CA THR A 7 6.09 13.89 -2.87
C THR A 7 6.72 12.71 -2.14
N SER A 8 6.46 12.58 -0.84
CA SER A 8 6.99 11.45 -0.04
C SER A 8 5.94 10.37 0.22
N HIS A 9 4.89 10.29 -0.60
CA HIS A 9 3.98 9.15 -0.58
C HIS A 9 4.61 8.03 -1.41
N LYS A 10 5.19 7.03 -0.73
CA LYS A 10 5.72 5.83 -1.39
C LYS A 10 4.60 4.79 -1.42
N ALA A 11 4.38 4.22 -2.61
CA ALA A 11 3.43 3.14 -2.82
C ALA A 11 4.17 1.87 -3.27
N HIS A 12 3.89 0.73 -2.65
CA HIS A 12 4.41 -0.57 -3.03
C HIS A 12 3.28 -1.40 -3.64
N TYR A 13 3.43 -1.75 -4.90
CA TYR A 13 2.48 -2.61 -5.63
C TYR A 13 3.20 -3.22 -6.82
N ARG A 14 2.63 -4.29 -7.38
CA ARG A 14 3.08 -4.80 -8.67
C ARG A 14 2.24 -4.16 -9.78
N PRO A 15 2.84 -3.57 -10.83
CA PRO A 15 2.07 -3.13 -11.98
C PRO A 15 1.57 -4.38 -12.74
N MET A 16 0.27 -4.42 -13.06
CA MET A 16 -0.31 -5.47 -13.88
C MET A 16 -0.29 -5.09 -15.38
N PRO A 17 -0.36 -6.07 -16.31
CA PRO A 17 -0.30 -5.80 -17.76
C PRO A 17 -1.45 -4.92 -18.29
N ASP A 18 -2.59 -4.94 -17.61
CA ASP A 18 -3.79 -4.14 -17.90
C ASP A 18 -3.74 -2.74 -17.25
N GLY A 19 -2.65 -2.40 -16.57
CA GLY A 19 -2.50 -1.16 -15.79
C GLY A 19 -3.18 -1.21 -14.42
N ALA A 20 -3.74 -2.36 -14.01
CA ALA A 20 -4.31 -2.52 -12.69
C ALA A 20 -3.21 -2.55 -11.60
N ILE A 21 -3.63 -2.29 -10.37
CA ILE A 21 -2.77 -2.37 -9.19
C ILE A 21 -2.76 -3.83 -8.74
N GLY A 22 -1.60 -4.47 -8.86
CA GLY A 22 -1.35 -5.82 -8.37
C GLY A 22 -0.91 -5.85 -6.91
N CYS A 23 -1.11 -7.00 -6.28
CA CYS A 23 -0.62 -7.28 -4.94
C CYS A 23 0.92 -7.16 -4.91
N HIS A 24 1.46 -6.61 -3.82
CA HIS A 24 2.90 -6.49 -3.65
C HIS A 24 3.60 -7.86 -3.58
N GLU A 25 2.95 -8.84 -2.94
CA GLU A 25 3.50 -10.17 -2.62
C GLU A 25 3.25 -11.23 -3.71
N CYS A 26 2.33 -10.99 -4.66
CA CYS A 26 1.97 -11.97 -5.67
C CYS A 26 1.37 -11.33 -6.93
N ASP A 27 1.13 -12.13 -7.96
CA ASP A 27 0.61 -11.66 -9.25
C ASP A 27 -0.93 -11.53 -9.29
N ALA A 28 -1.60 -11.63 -8.13
CA ALA A 28 -3.03 -11.41 -8.03
C ALA A 28 -3.36 -9.90 -8.02
N PRO A 29 -4.54 -9.51 -8.53
CA PRO A 29 -5.01 -8.12 -8.41
C PRO A 29 -5.13 -7.72 -6.94
N ALA A 30 -4.66 -6.51 -6.62
CA ALA A 30 -4.85 -5.95 -5.29
C ALA A 30 -6.29 -5.50 -5.11
N THR A 31 -6.80 -5.68 -3.89
CA THR A 31 -8.15 -5.27 -3.51
C THR A 31 -8.13 -4.08 -2.57
N ARG A 32 -6.99 -3.80 -1.94
CA ARG A 32 -6.84 -2.78 -0.92
C ARG A 32 -5.42 -2.24 -0.87
N TRP A 33 -5.32 -0.98 -0.47
CA TRP A 33 -4.11 -0.39 0.09
C TRP A 33 -4.13 -0.54 1.59
N ILE A 34 -2.99 -0.89 2.15
CA ILE A 34 -2.71 -0.83 3.57
C ILE A 34 -1.65 0.25 3.77
N ASP A 35 -2.05 1.34 4.39
CA ASP A 35 -1.18 2.44 4.76
C ASP A 35 -0.69 2.23 6.17
N TRP A 36 0.62 2.12 6.38
CA TRP A 36 1.17 1.97 7.72
C TRP A 36 2.06 3.14 8.11
N GLU A 37 2.05 3.45 9.40
CA GLU A 37 2.83 4.54 9.97
C GLU A 37 4.31 4.15 10.05
N ARG A 38 5.20 5.03 9.57
CA ARG A 38 6.64 4.80 9.64
C ARG A 38 7.23 5.55 10.85
N TYR A 39 7.64 4.81 11.88
CA TYR A 39 8.38 5.32 13.05
C TYR A 39 7.74 6.54 13.75
N GLY A 40 6.43 6.50 14.03
CA GLY A 40 5.76 7.60 14.74
C GLY A 40 5.57 8.87 13.90
N THR A 41 5.80 8.81 12.59
CA THR A 41 5.63 9.94 11.68
C THR A 41 4.48 9.69 10.71
N ARG A 42 3.73 10.75 10.38
CA ARG A 42 2.61 10.74 9.40
C ARG A 42 3.03 10.47 7.94
N ARG A 43 4.22 9.91 7.71
CA ARG A 43 4.67 9.42 6.41
C ARG A 43 4.11 8.02 6.22
N TRP A 44 2.96 7.95 5.59
CA TRP A 44 2.28 6.71 5.26
C TRP A 44 3.01 6.00 4.12
N LEU A 45 3.44 4.77 4.35
CA LEU A 45 3.84 3.85 3.29
C LEU A 45 2.60 3.05 2.90
N SER A 46 2.17 3.18 1.66
CA SER A 46 0.98 2.48 1.14
C SER A 46 1.39 1.23 0.39
N THR A 47 0.97 0.07 0.86
CA THR A 47 1.23 -1.20 0.15
C THR A 47 -0.07 -1.81 -0.34
N ALA A 48 -0.12 -2.18 -1.62
CA ALA A 48 -1.28 -2.82 -2.21
C ALA A 48 -1.24 -4.33 -1.96
N TYR A 49 -2.35 -4.89 -1.50
CA TYR A 49 -2.49 -6.32 -1.26
C TYR A 49 -3.78 -6.88 -1.85
N CYS A 50 -3.71 -8.14 -2.28
CA CYS A 50 -4.91 -8.96 -2.48
C CYS A 50 -5.55 -9.29 -1.12
N ALA A 51 -6.75 -9.86 -1.13
CA ALA A 51 -7.48 -10.12 0.10
C ALA A 51 -6.69 -11.00 1.09
N ALA A 52 -6.12 -12.11 0.62
CA ALA A 52 -5.39 -13.06 1.45
C ALA A 52 -4.13 -12.45 2.09
N HIS A 53 -3.25 -11.82 1.30
CA HIS A 53 -2.05 -11.19 1.84
C HIS A 53 -2.35 -9.97 2.70
N GLY A 54 -3.40 -9.21 2.36
CA GLY A 54 -3.83 -8.08 3.17
C GLY A 54 -4.34 -8.52 4.54
N ASP A 55 -5.13 -9.60 4.60
CA ASP A 55 -5.60 -10.17 5.88
C ASP A 55 -4.46 -10.76 6.69
N TRP A 56 -3.48 -11.42 6.05
CA TRP A 56 -2.28 -11.91 6.71
C TRP A 56 -1.45 -10.77 7.32
N TRP A 57 -1.16 -9.73 6.54
CA TRP A 57 -0.40 -8.58 7.01
C TRP A 57 -1.08 -7.89 8.20
N LEU A 58 -2.41 -7.71 8.15
CA LEU A 58 -3.15 -7.07 9.24
C LEU A 58 -3.18 -7.89 10.54
N ARG A 59 -2.96 -9.21 10.47
CA ARG A 59 -2.85 -10.07 11.66
C ARG A 59 -1.45 -10.01 12.28
N GLU A 60 -0.42 -9.97 11.43
CA GLU A 60 0.99 -10.02 11.87
C GLU A 60 1.56 -8.65 12.23
N SER A 61 0.90 -7.56 11.82
CA SER A 61 1.42 -6.21 12.01
C SER A 61 0.92 -5.57 13.30
N ASP A 62 1.84 -5.31 14.23
CA ASP A 62 1.60 -4.50 15.43
C ASP A 62 1.58 -2.98 15.16
N THR A 63 1.64 -2.57 13.88
CA THR A 63 1.73 -1.14 13.52
C THR A 63 0.36 -0.53 13.29
N THR A 64 0.23 0.78 13.60
CA THR A 64 -0.96 1.54 13.24
C THR A 64 -1.13 1.55 11.71
N ALA A 65 -2.20 0.91 11.25
CA ALA A 65 -2.51 0.78 9.84
C ALA A 65 -3.87 1.39 9.48
N ARG A 66 -4.00 1.84 8.24
CA ARG A 66 -5.26 2.29 7.64
C ARG A 66 -5.50 1.50 6.36
N VAL A 67 -6.70 0.96 6.22
CA VAL A 67 -7.08 0.18 5.04
C VAL A 67 -7.94 1.03 4.11
N ARG A 68 -7.60 1.07 2.82
CA ARG A 68 -8.39 1.72 1.77
C ARG A 68 -8.67 0.72 0.66
N GLN A 69 -9.93 0.52 0.29
CA GLN A 69 -10.29 -0.38 -0.82
C GLN A 69 -9.85 0.22 -2.16
N ILE A 70 -9.36 -0.63 -3.06
CA ILE A 70 -9.07 -0.29 -4.47
C ILE A 70 -10.38 -0.55 -5.23
N ARG A 71 -10.90 0.49 -5.87
CA ARG A 71 -12.11 0.42 -6.71
C ARG A 71 -11.74 0.16 -8.15
#